data_AF-A0A933L8S4-F1
#
_entry.id   AF-A0A933L8S4-F1
#
_cell.length_a   1.000
_cell.length_b   1.000
_cell.length_c   1.000
_cell.angle_alpha   90.00
_cell.angle_beta   90.00
_cell.angle_gamma   90.00
#
_symmetry.space_group_name_H-M   'P 1'
#
loop_
_entity.id
_entity.type
_entity.pdbx_description
1 polymer ?
#
loop_
_entity_poly.entity_id
_entity_poly.type
_entity_poly.pdbx_seq_one_letter_code
_entity_poly.pdbx_strand_id
1 'polypeptide(L)' 'MSTALSPVTGILEEHQVVIDFGKYAGKTISEVSELDPSFYKKLATEKENGIFAIRRHKDKTFRLYINPLMEMEQ' A
#
# COMPACT_ATOMS: atom_id res chain seq x y z
N MET A 1 -1.45 -15.59 19.35
CA MET A 1 -0.89 -15.78 18.00
C MET A 1 -0.45 -14.43 17.51
N SER A 2 0.80 -14.29 17.10
CA SER A 2 1.40 -13.04 16.65
C SER A 2 0.60 -12.52 15.46
N THR A 3 -0.15 -11.43 15.63
CA THR A 3 -0.72 -10.68 14.52
C THR A 3 0.46 -10.06 13.79
N ALA A 4 1.02 -10.78 12.82
CA ALA A 4 2.06 -10.26 11.93
C ALA A 4 1.41 -9.16 11.10
N LEU A 5 1.52 -7.92 11.60
CA LEU A 5 1.08 -6.73 10.89
C LEU A 5 1.88 -6.65 9.59
N SER A 6 1.19 -6.53 8.46
CA SER A 6 1.86 -6.28 7.18
C SER A 6 2.65 -4.97 7.30
N PRO A 7 3.93 -4.94 6.88
CA PRO A 7 4.73 -3.73 6.97
C PRO A 7 4.21 -2.61 6.04
N VAL A 8 3.43 -2.97 5.02
CA VAL A 8 2.81 -2.01 4.08
C VAL A 8 1.38 -1.67 4.49
N THR A 9 0.59 -2.66 4.89
CA THR A 9 -0.87 -2.50 5.06
C THR A 9 -1.34 -2.61 6.52
N GLY A 10 -0.45 -2.93 7.45
CA GLY A 10 -0.70 -3.02 8.88
C GLY A 10 -1.64 -4.18 9.22
N ILE A 11 -2.83 -3.85 9.72
CA ILE A 11 -3.86 -4.83 10.12
C ILE A 11 -4.66 -5.40 8.93
N LEU A 12 -4.45 -4.88 7.72
CA LEU A 12 -5.17 -5.29 6.52
C LEU A 12 -4.43 -6.43 5.82
N GLU A 13 -5.19 -7.23 5.06
CA GLU A 13 -4.60 -8.30 4.26
C GLU A 13 -4.14 -7.76 2.90
N GLU A 14 -2.89 -8.06 2.53
CA GLU A 14 -2.22 -7.49 1.35
C GLU A 14 -2.93 -7.81 0.02
N HIS A 15 -3.58 -8.96 -0.07
CA HIS A 15 -4.37 -9.35 -1.24
C HIS A 15 -5.70 -8.56 -1.41
N GLN A 16 -6.18 -7.85 -0.37
CA GLN A 16 -7.39 -7.01 -0.46
C GLN A 16 -7.06 -5.56 -0.78
N VAL A 17 -5.79 -5.18 -0.68
CA VAL A 17 -5.30 -3.83 -0.91
C VAL A 17 -4.73 -3.75 -2.32
N VAL A 18 -5.36 -2.92 -3.15
CA VAL A 18 -4.98 -2.67 -4.55
C VAL A 18 -4.27 -1.33 -4.64
N ILE A 19 -3.17 -1.27 -5.39
CA ILE A 19 -2.48 -0.02 -5.69
C ILE A 19 -3.30 0.75 -6.74
N ASP A 20 -3.61 2.01 -6.51
CA ASP A 20 -4.39 2.85 -7.43
C ASP A 20 -3.53 3.88 -8.18
N PHE A 21 -2.19 3.80 -8.06
CA PHE A 21 -1.24 4.75 -8.65
C PHE A 21 0.02 4.09 -9.24
N GLY A 22 0.75 4.86 -10.05
CA GLY A 22 2.05 4.45 -10.59
C GLY A 22 1.96 3.27 -11.57
N LYS A 23 3.10 2.57 -11.74
CA LYS A 23 3.24 1.46 -12.71
C LYS A 23 2.46 0.19 -12.31
N TYR A 24 2.21 0.01 -11.01
CA TYR A 24 1.54 -1.16 -10.46
C TYR A 24 0.06 -0.91 -10.15
N ALA A 25 -0.52 0.17 -10.71
CA ALA A 25 -1.93 0.47 -10.57
C ALA A 25 -2.82 -0.71 -11.04
N GLY A 26 -3.81 -1.07 -10.23
CA GLY A 26 -4.70 -2.21 -10.44
C GLY A 26 -4.18 -3.55 -9.91
N LYS A 27 -2.95 -3.63 -9.39
CA LYS A 27 -2.40 -4.84 -8.76
C LYS A 27 -2.53 -4.80 -7.25
N THR A 28 -2.67 -5.98 -6.64
CA THR A 28 -2.67 -6.10 -5.19
C THR A 28 -1.27 -5.99 -4.60
N ILE A 29 -1.16 -5.63 -3.33
CA ILE A 29 0.14 -5.56 -2.63
C ILE A 29 0.82 -6.93 -2.62
N SER A 30 0.05 -8.02 -2.49
CA SER A 30 0.55 -9.39 -2.57
C SER A 30 1.14 -9.69 -3.95
N GLU A 31 0.45 -9.37 -5.04
CA GLU A 31 1.00 -9.59 -6.38
C GLU A 31 2.28 -8.79 -6.61
N VAL A 32 2.34 -7.56 -6.09
CA VAL A 32 3.51 -6.70 -6.24
C VAL A 32 4.68 -7.21 -5.42
N SER A 33 4.46 -7.83 -4.26
CA SER A 33 5.54 -8.45 -3.48
C SER A 33 6.16 -9.65 -4.21
N GLU A 34 5.34 -10.41 -4.95
CA GLU A 34 5.79 -11.53 -5.79
C GLU A 34 6.47 -11.06 -7.10
N LEU A 35 5.94 -10.00 -7.73
CA LEU A 35 6.44 -9.48 -9.00
C LEU A 35 7.69 -8.61 -8.83
N ASP A 36 7.71 -7.75 -7.82
CA ASP A 36 8.76 -6.76 -7.57
C ASP A 36 8.95 -6.53 -6.05
N PRO A 37 9.73 -7.41 -5.39
CA PRO A 37 9.99 -7.31 -3.95
C PRO A 37 10.76 -6.03 -3.58
N SER A 38 11.50 -5.43 -4.52
CA SER A 38 12.20 -4.15 -4.29
C SER A 38 11.21 -3.01 -4.12
N PHE A 39 10.17 -2.97 -4.97
CA PHE A 39 9.10 -2.00 -4.86
C PHE A 39 8.25 -2.21 -3.60
N TYR A 40 7.94 -3.47 -3.25
CA TYR A 40 7.27 -3.77 -1.97
C TYR A 40 8.05 -3.26 -0.75
N LYS A 41 9.38 -3.46 -0.75
CA LYS A 41 10.23 -2.94 0.33
C LYS A 41 10.24 -1.42 0.38
N LYS A 42 10.22 -0.76 -0.78
CA LYS A 42 10.06 0.70 -0.86
C LYS A 42 8.72 1.16 -0.28
N LEU A 43 7.62 0.48 -0.61
CA LEU A 43 6.31 0.78 -0.03
C LEU A 43 6.34 0.66 1.49
N ALA A 44 6.96 -0.39 2.05
CA ALA A 44 7.08 -0.55 3.50
C ALA A 44 7.77 0.65 4.16
N THR A 45 8.85 1.17 3.56
CA THR A 45 9.53 2.38 4.05
C THR A 45 8.69 3.64 3.88
N GLU A 46 8.02 3.80 2.73
CA GLU A 46 7.16 4.95 2.45
C GLU A 46 5.89 4.98 3.32
N LYS A 47 5.48 3.84 3.89
CA LYS A 47 4.36 3.76 4.84
C LYS A 47 4.64 4.51 6.13
N GLU A 48 5.88 4.45 6.62
CA GLU A 48 6.34 5.17 7.83
C GLU A 48 6.34 6.67 7.59
N ASN A 49 6.69 7.10 6.37
CA ASN A 49 6.64 8.50 5.97
C ASN A 49 5.20 9.00 5.77
N GLY A 50 4.21 8.14 5.55
CA GLY A 50 2.83 8.56 5.29
C GLY A 50 2.57 9.04 3.85
N ILE A 51 3.47 8.69 2.92
CA ILE A 51 3.42 9.05 1.48
C ILE A 51 2.12 8.58 0.84
N PHE A 52 1.58 7.47 1.32
CA PHE A 52 0.35 6.89 0.81
C PHE A 52 -0.60 6.52 1.94
N ALA A 53 -1.87 6.43 1.59
CA ALA A 53 -2.93 6.08 2.51
C ALA A 53 -3.85 5.02 1.89
N ILE A 54 -4.50 4.25 2.76
CA ILE A 54 -5.40 3.18 2.37
C ILE A 54 -6.84 3.65 2.62
N ARG A 55 -7.66 3.63 1.57
CA ARG A 55 -9.09 3.96 1.64
C ARG A 55 -9.90 2.73 1.29
N ARG A 56 -10.95 2.50 2.08
CA ARG A 56 -11.95 1.48 1.78
C ARG A 56 -12.99 2.07 0.84
N HIS A 57 -13.25 1.39 -0.27
CA HIS A 57 -14.30 1.76 -1.22
C HIS A 57 -15.62 1.03 -0.94
N LYS A 58 -16.71 1.51 -1.55
CA LYS A 58 -18.07 0.95 -1.44
C LYS A 58 -18.16 -0.49 -1.97
N ASP A 59 -17.28 -0.86 -2.89
CA ASP A 59 -17.14 -2.22 -3.44
C ASP A 59 -16.42 -3.19 -2.46
N LYS A 60 -16.17 -2.76 -1.22
CA LYS A 60 -15.41 -3.48 -0.18
C LYS A 60 -13.94 -3.69 -0.55
N THR A 61 -13.42 -3.07 -1.61
CA THR A 61 -11.99 -3.09 -1.92
C THR A 61 -11.25 -2.06 -1.08
N PHE A 62 -9.98 -2.34 -0.78
CA PHE A 62 -9.08 -1.36 -0.19
C PHE A 62 -8.15 -0.86 -1.30
N ARG A 63 -7.98 0.46 -1.38
CA ARG A 63 -7.13 1.07 -2.40
C ARG A 63 -6.06 1.94 -1.74
N LEU A 64 -4.83 1.73 -2.17
CA LEU A 64 -3.66 2.50 -1.80
C LEU A 64 -3.56 3.69 -2.77
N TYR A 65 -3.64 4.91 -2.26
CA TYR A 65 -3.51 6.13 -3.04
C TYR A 65 -2.37 6.99 -2.49
N ILE A 66 -1.69 7.73 -3.37
CA ILE A 66 -0.70 8.73 -2.94
C ILE A 66 -1.43 9.81 -2.16
N ASN A 67 -0.89 10.18 -1.01
CA ASN A 67 -1.38 11.28 -0.22
C ASN A 67 -0.88 12.59 -0.84
N PRO A 68 -1.74 13.40 -1.50
CA PRO A 68 -1.32 14.64 -2.14
C PRO A 68 -0.84 15.70 -1.13
N LEU A 69 -1.13 15.51 0.16
CA LEU A 69 -0.70 16.42 1.23
C LEU A 69 0.77 16.22 1.64
N MET A 70 1.43 15.15 1.18
CA MET A 70 2.84 14.87 1.46
C MET A 70 3.80 15.60 0.50
N GLU A 71 3.31 16.24 -0.56
CA GLU A 71 4.13 17.07 -1.46
C GLU A 71 4.59 18.40 -0.83
N MET A 72 4.24 18.68 0.44
CA MET A 72 4.46 19.98 1.08
C MET A 72 5.29 19.91 2.38
N GLU A 73 6.43 19.22 2.36
CA GLU A 73 7.52 19.50 3.30
C GLU A 73 8.84 19.59 2.52
N GLN A 74 9.02 20.72 1.81
CA GLN A 74 10.32 21.19 1.32
C GLN A 74 10.85 22.29 2.23
#